data_AF-A0A1I7RK88-F1
#
_entry.id   AF-A0A1I7RK88-F1
#
_cell.length_a   1.000
_cell.length_b   1.000
_cell.length_c   1.000
_cell.angle_alpha   90.00
_cell.angle_beta   90.00
_cell.angle_gamma   90.00
#
_symmetry.space_group_name_H-M   'P 1'
#
loop_
_entity.id
_entity.type
_entity.pdbx_description
1 polymer ?
#
loop_
_entity_poly.entity_id
_entity_poly.type
_entity_poly.pdbx_seq_one_letter_code
_entity_poly.pdbx_strand_id
1 'polypeptide(L)'
;MDFRLLSYILIKSSSAVAVFFNVSLLYITYKSRKITTLKEFNQIININVCLDLFLVLNMTFNDIEIAISDGLFFVFSNANIWPFPTWLKSFITWNFHCCCGLSGIFGIVPLYYRYQTFVKGEPIKLYKMIPWILIPIWNTSWALMTVYQFQPRRLDYVNVLDPKVWPDAKKKFFIVSDAEGVFGNIYGASCLITFSGAFMFSGYMITRVQARMRGNSNVSGKTKKMQASFNRIVISQLLLAVLLGITPVMGVVTEMQLKLKNSNVHFVMHTFMSFLPVANSLSTLCFFKHYRRHFIMLLTCGRIDISGGSSRIDATDFSKSKIGSQVSIA
;
A
#
# COMPACT_ATOMS: atom_id res chain seq x y z
N MET A 1 13.99 2.78 -26.80
CA MET A 1 12.73 3.27 -26.22
C MET A 1 13.09 4.05 -24.96
N ASP A 2 12.59 5.28 -24.82
CA ASP A 2 12.83 6.10 -23.63
C ASP A 2 12.28 5.39 -22.38
N PHE A 3 13.11 5.22 -21.35
CA PHE A 3 12.74 4.56 -20.10
C PHE A 3 11.58 5.28 -19.40
N ARG A 4 11.50 6.61 -19.54
CA ARG A 4 10.41 7.42 -19.02
C ARG A 4 9.08 7.07 -19.69
N LEU A 5 9.07 6.93 -21.02
CA LEU A 5 7.88 6.50 -21.77
C LEU A 5 7.46 5.08 -21.37
N LEU A 6 8.42 4.15 -21.23
CA LEU A 6 8.13 2.80 -20.76
C LEU A 6 7.48 2.82 -19.37
N SER A 7 8.07 3.53 -18.41
CA SER A 7 7.56 3.69 -17.05
C SER A 7 6.13 4.25 -17.06
N TYR A 8 5.88 5.30 -17.85
CA TYR A 8 4.55 5.87 -18.01
C TYR A 8 3.52 4.84 -18.51
N ILE A 9 3.83 4.10 -19.58
CA ILE A 9 2.94 3.07 -20.14
C ILE A 9 2.66 1.99 -19.10
N LEU A 10 3.70 1.53 -18.37
CA LEU A 10 3.56 0.54 -17.31
C LEU A 10 2.66 1.02 -16.18
N ILE A 11 2.84 2.25 -15.71
CA ILE A 11 2.01 2.86 -14.65
C ILE A 11 0.54 2.97 -15.08
N LYS A 12 0.26 3.43 -16.30
CA LYS A 12 -1.13 3.55 -16.76
C LYS A 12 -1.78 2.18 -16.96
N SER A 13 -1.03 1.22 -17.49
CA SER A 13 -1.51 -0.15 -17.70
C SER A 13 -1.76 -0.86 -16.37
N SER A 14 -0.83 -0.78 -15.42
CA SER A 14 -0.97 -1.37 -14.09
C SER A 14 -2.11 -0.72 -13.30
N SER A 15 -2.30 0.60 -13.39
CA SER A 15 -3.45 1.30 -12.81
C SER A 15 -4.79 0.79 -13.35
N ALA A 16 -4.93 0.62 -14.67
CA ALA A 16 -6.16 0.09 -15.26
C ALA A 16 -6.46 -1.34 -14.77
N VAL A 17 -5.43 -2.20 -14.76
CA VAL A 17 -5.52 -3.57 -14.24
C VAL A 17 -5.85 -3.59 -12.75
N ALA A 18 -5.26 -2.67 -11.97
CA ALA A 18 -5.51 -2.54 -10.55
C ALA A 18 -6.96 -2.15 -10.25
N VAL A 19 -7.53 -1.18 -10.98
CA VAL A 19 -8.96 -0.82 -10.86
C VAL A 19 -9.82 -2.06 -11.12
N PHE A 20 -9.56 -2.79 -12.19
CA PHE A 20 -10.33 -3.98 -12.55
C PHE A 20 -10.33 -5.04 -11.43
N PHE A 21 -9.17 -5.43 -10.91
CA PHE A 21 -9.08 -6.43 -9.86
C PHE A 21 -9.66 -5.95 -8.53
N ASN A 22 -9.41 -4.70 -8.16
CA ASN A 22 -9.91 -4.14 -6.90
C ASN A 22 -11.45 -3.97 -6.91
N VAL A 23 -12.03 -3.47 -8.01
CA VAL A 23 -13.50 -3.39 -8.15
C VAL A 23 -14.12 -4.79 -8.15
N SER A 24 -13.48 -5.77 -8.81
CA SER A 24 -13.92 -7.17 -8.76
C SER A 24 -13.90 -7.73 -7.34
N LEU A 25 -12.87 -7.41 -6.54
CA LEU A 25 -12.81 -7.80 -5.13
C LEU A 25 -13.93 -7.16 -4.31
N LEU A 26 -14.19 -5.86 -4.48
CA LEU A 26 -15.32 -5.18 -3.80
C LEU A 26 -16.67 -5.84 -4.14
N TYR A 27 -16.87 -6.22 -5.40
CA TYR A 27 -18.07 -6.95 -5.79
C TYR A 27 -18.18 -8.30 -5.08
N ILE A 28 -17.09 -9.06 -5.02
CA ILE A 28 -17.03 -10.38 -4.36
C ILE A 28 -17.24 -10.25 -2.84
N THR A 29 -16.62 -9.27 -2.18
CA THR A 29 -16.81 -9.02 -0.74
C THR A 29 -18.25 -8.62 -0.46
N TYR A 30 -18.85 -7.77 -1.29
CA TYR A 30 -20.25 -7.38 -1.20
C TYR A 30 -21.20 -8.58 -1.31
N LYS A 31 -20.98 -9.47 -2.30
CA LYS A 31 -21.75 -10.71 -2.45
C LYS A 31 -21.55 -11.66 -1.25
N SER A 32 -20.35 -11.69 -0.67
CA SER A 32 -19.99 -12.56 0.45
C SER A 32 -20.39 -12.01 1.83
N ARG A 33 -21.02 -10.83 1.91
CA ARG A 33 -21.35 -10.17 3.20
C ARG A 33 -22.27 -10.97 4.12
N LYS A 34 -23.07 -11.88 3.56
CA LYS A 34 -24.00 -12.74 4.31
C LYS A 34 -23.28 -13.91 5.04
N ILE A 35 -22.02 -14.19 4.68
CA ILE A 35 -21.26 -15.28 5.28
C ILE A 35 -20.56 -14.77 6.53
N THR A 36 -21.13 -15.05 7.70
CA THR A 36 -20.64 -14.55 9.00
C THR A 36 -19.16 -14.88 9.26
N THR A 37 -18.71 -16.07 8.84
CA THR A 37 -17.31 -16.51 9.00
C THR A 37 -16.31 -15.68 8.17
N LEU A 38 -16.79 -14.96 7.16
CA LEU A 38 -15.97 -14.08 6.32
C LEU A 38 -16.12 -12.60 6.68
N LYS A 39 -17.01 -12.23 7.62
CA LYS A 39 -17.33 -10.83 7.91
C LYS A 39 -16.07 -9.99 8.23
N GLU A 40 -15.23 -10.49 9.14
CA GLU A 40 -13.98 -9.83 9.55
C GLU A 40 -12.99 -9.76 8.38
N PHE A 41 -12.85 -10.85 7.62
CA PHE A 41 -11.97 -10.89 6.46
C PHE A 41 -12.39 -9.92 5.36
N ASN A 42 -13.70 -9.82 5.09
CA ASN A 42 -14.26 -8.89 4.11
C ASN A 42 -13.98 -7.42 4.52
N GLN A 43 -14.01 -7.10 5.82
CA GLN A 43 -13.68 -5.76 6.30
C GLN A 43 -12.23 -5.38 5.98
N ILE A 44 -11.29 -6.30 6.24
CA ILE A 44 -9.86 -6.08 5.95
C ILE A 44 -9.65 -5.89 4.45
N ILE A 45 -10.25 -6.75 3.62
CA ILE A 45 -10.14 -6.64 2.17
C ILE A 45 -10.71 -5.32 1.68
N ASN A 46 -11.87 -4.90 2.18
CA ASN A 46 -12.45 -3.63 1.78
C ASN A 46 -11.55 -2.45 2.12
N ILE A 47 -10.90 -2.46 3.30
CA ILE A 47 -9.93 -1.41 3.67
C ILE A 47 -8.74 -1.43 2.71
N ASN A 48 -8.17 -2.60 2.43
CA ASN A 48 -7.06 -2.74 1.48
C ASN A 48 -7.43 -2.25 0.09
N VAL A 49 -8.61 -2.65 -0.41
CA VAL A 49 -9.08 -2.22 -1.72
C VAL A 49 -9.30 -0.71 -1.77
N CYS A 50 -9.90 -0.10 -0.75
CA CYS A 50 -10.07 1.35 -0.70
C CYS A 50 -8.73 2.08 -0.74
N LEU A 51 -7.74 1.59 0.01
CA LEU A 51 -6.41 2.15 0.00
C LEU A 51 -5.72 1.93 -1.36
N ASP A 52 -5.85 0.75 -1.98
CA ASP A 52 -5.26 0.41 -3.27
C ASP A 52 -5.85 1.31 -4.38
N LEU A 53 -7.18 1.50 -4.38
CA LEU A 53 -7.85 2.44 -5.29
C LEU A 53 -7.42 3.87 -5.04
N PHE A 54 -7.26 4.30 -3.78
CA PHE A 54 -6.74 5.62 -3.47
C PHE A 54 -5.32 5.83 -4.03
N LEU A 55 -4.45 4.82 -3.94
CA LEU A 55 -3.11 4.85 -4.51
C LEU A 55 -3.16 4.95 -6.05
N VAL A 56 -4.01 4.14 -6.70
CA VAL A 56 -4.19 4.16 -8.16
C VAL A 56 -4.71 5.52 -8.66
N LEU A 57 -5.69 6.10 -7.97
CA LEU A 57 -6.23 7.41 -8.31
C LEU A 57 -5.10 8.46 -8.23
N ASN A 58 -4.31 8.46 -7.16
CA ASN A 58 -3.21 9.40 -7.01
C ASN A 58 -2.12 9.26 -8.07
N MET A 59 -1.70 8.02 -8.39
CA MET A 59 -0.74 7.78 -9.46
C MET A 59 -1.28 8.16 -10.84
N THR A 60 -2.59 8.03 -11.04
CA THR A 60 -3.22 8.33 -12.34
C THR A 60 -3.42 9.83 -12.53
N PHE A 61 -3.90 10.55 -11.50
CA PHE A 61 -4.29 11.96 -11.59
C PHE A 61 -3.15 12.95 -11.33
N ASN A 62 -2.26 12.68 -10.37
CA ASN A 62 -1.25 13.67 -10.01
C ASN A 62 -0.14 13.75 -11.07
N ASP A 63 0.08 12.65 -11.81
CA ASP A 63 1.10 12.50 -12.86
C ASP A 63 2.43 13.16 -12.47
N ILE A 64 2.85 12.86 -11.23
CA ILE A 64 4.05 13.41 -10.63
C ILE A 64 5.26 12.66 -11.13
N GLU A 65 6.32 13.40 -11.45
CA GLU A 65 7.65 12.88 -11.71
C GLU A 65 8.62 13.49 -10.71
N ILE A 66 9.70 12.79 -10.40
CA ILE A 66 10.70 13.23 -9.43
C ILE A 66 12.04 13.33 -10.15
N ALA A 67 12.85 14.34 -9.91
CA ALA A 67 14.26 14.28 -10.28
C ALA A 67 15.12 14.45 -9.04
N ILE A 68 16.23 13.73 -8.98
CA ILE A 68 17.25 13.89 -7.96
C ILE A 68 18.54 14.29 -8.66
N SER A 69 19.14 15.40 -8.20
CA SER A 69 20.44 15.86 -8.68
C SER A 69 21.14 16.61 -7.56
N ASP A 70 22.37 16.20 -7.21
CA ASP A 70 23.20 16.87 -6.20
C ASP A 70 22.53 17.04 -4.82
N GLY A 71 21.70 16.08 -4.40
CA GLY A 71 20.95 16.16 -3.14
C GLY A 71 19.69 17.04 -3.21
N LEU A 72 19.42 17.66 -4.36
CA LEU A 72 18.17 18.37 -4.62
C LEU A 72 17.13 17.40 -5.16
N PHE A 73 15.92 17.51 -4.62
CA PHE A 73 14.74 16.74 -4.99
C PHE A 73 13.75 17.67 -5.69
N PHE A 74 13.50 17.39 -6.97
CA PHE A 74 12.59 18.15 -7.80
C PHE A 74 11.32 17.34 -8.01
N VAL A 75 10.16 17.91 -7.72
CA VAL A 75 8.86 17.28 -8.01
C VAL A 75 8.21 18.01 -9.18
N PHE A 76 8.08 17.35 -10.31
CA PHE A 76 7.36 17.83 -11.48
C PHE A 76 5.94 17.27 -11.47
N SER A 77 5.00 18.00 -12.04
CA SER A 77 3.72 17.43 -12.47
C SER A 77 3.59 17.60 -13.97
N ASN A 78 3.27 16.51 -14.66
CA ASN A 78 2.91 16.53 -16.07
C ASN A 78 1.46 16.97 -16.30
N ALA A 79 0.63 16.90 -15.27
CA ALA A 79 -0.72 17.45 -15.34
C ALA A 79 -0.63 18.98 -15.51
N ASN A 80 -1.57 19.56 -16.25
CA ASN A 80 -1.67 21.01 -16.42
C ASN A 80 -2.19 21.66 -15.12
N ILE A 81 -1.40 21.55 -14.05
CA ILE A 81 -1.65 22.15 -12.74
C ILE A 81 -1.04 23.54 -12.62
N TRP A 82 -0.42 24.06 -13.69
CA TRP A 82 0.13 25.41 -13.74
C TRP A 82 -0.86 26.49 -13.27
N PRO A 83 -2.15 26.49 -13.67
CA PRO A 83 -3.09 27.53 -13.24
C PRO A 83 -3.51 27.42 -11.77
N PHE A 84 -3.15 26.34 -11.07
CA PHE A 84 -3.54 26.17 -9.68
C PHE A 84 -2.75 27.06 -8.72
N PRO A 85 -3.37 27.51 -7.62
CA PRO A 85 -2.67 28.26 -6.59
C PRO A 85 -1.60 27.38 -5.90
N THR A 86 -0.56 28.02 -5.35
CA THR A 86 0.59 27.33 -4.73
C THR A 86 0.17 26.33 -3.65
N TRP A 87 -0.81 26.67 -2.81
CA TRP A 87 -1.29 25.77 -1.75
C TRP A 87 -1.85 24.45 -2.32
N LEU A 88 -2.54 24.49 -3.46
CA LEU A 88 -3.13 23.30 -4.08
C LEU A 88 -2.03 22.43 -4.70
N LYS A 89 -1.01 23.04 -5.29
CA LYS A 89 0.16 22.34 -5.83
C LYS A 89 0.97 21.65 -4.72
N SER A 90 1.17 22.34 -3.60
CA SER A 90 1.78 21.77 -2.40
C SER A 90 0.94 20.63 -1.82
N PHE A 91 -0.39 20.77 -1.81
CA PHE A 91 -1.30 19.72 -1.37
C PHE A 91 -1.22 18.47 -2.26
N ILE A 92 -1.19 18.64 -3.59
CA ILE A 92 -1.04 17.52 -4.55
C ILE A 92 0.28 16.78 -4.30
N THR A 93 1.38 17.53 -4.11
CA THR A 93 2.70 16.96 -3.80
C THR A 93 2.69 16.22 -2.48
N TRP A 94 2.14 16.83 -1.43
CA TRP A 94 1.98 16.20 -0.12
C TRP A 94 1.13 14.92 -0.20
N ASN A 95 0.03 14.94 -0.96
CA ASN A 95 -0.83 13.78 -1.14
C ASN A 95 -0.10 12.62 -1.82
N PHE A 96 0.73 12.92 -2.81
CA PHE A 96 1.59 11.93 -3.43
C PHE A 96 2.59 11.32 -2.43
N HIS A 97 3.26 12.13 -1.61
CA HIS A 97 4.12 11.60 -0.56
C HIS A 97 3.34 10.77 0.47
N CYS A 98 2.14 11.21 0.88
CA CYS A 98 1.21 10.44 1.70
C CYS A 98 0.95 9.06 1.10
N CYS A 99 0.71 8.98 -0.22
CA CYS A 99 0.52 7.72 -0.92
C CYS A 99 1.76 6.84 -0.88
N CYS A 100 2.96 7.41 -1.03
CA CYS A 100 4.21 6.67 -0.87
C CYS A 100 4.37 6.10 0.55
N GLY A 101 4.13 6.92 1.57
CA GLY A 101 4.15 6.48 2.96
C GLY A 101 3.11 5.40 3.25
N LEU A 102 1.88 5.59 2.76
CA LEU A 102 0.80 4.63 2.89
C LEU A 102 1.21 3.30 2.27
N SER A 103 1.74 3.30 1.04
CA SER A 103 2.17 2.09 0.31
C SER A 103 3.03 1.14 1.15
N GLY A 104 3.97 1.68 1.94
CA GLY A 104 4.85 0.90 2.80
C GLY A 104 4.18 0.28 4.03
N ILE A 105 3.04 0.82 4.47
CA ILE A 105 2.32 0.29 5.64
C ILE A 105 1.08 -0.56 5.27
N PHE A 106 0.75 -0.70 3.99
CA PHE A 106 -0.41 -1.48 3.53
C PHE A 106 -0.43 -2.91 4.07
N GLY A 107 0.72 -3.60 4.06
CA GLY A 107 0.82 -4.98 4.56
C GLY A 107 0.63 -5.09 6.09
N ILE A 108 0.82 -3.99 6.82
CA ILE A 108 0.81 -3.95 8.28
C ILE A 108 -0.59 -3.87 8.82
N VAL A 109 -1.46 -3.13 8.15
CA VAL A 109 -2.84 -2.90 8.59
C VAL A 109 -3.63 -4.23 8.70
N PRO A 110 -3.63 -5.11 7.69
CA PRO A 110 -4.21 -6.47 7.78
C PRO A 110 -3.57 -7.33 8.86
N LEU A 111 -2.24 -7.22 9.04
CA LEU A 111 -1.49 -8.02 9.98
C LEU A 111 -1.77 -7.60 11.43
N TYR A 112 -1.83 -6.29 11.69
CA TYR A 112 -2.28 -5.74 12.95
C TYR A 112 -3.72 -6.14 13.24
N TYR A 113 -4.57 -6.12 12.21
CA TYR A 113 -5.95 -6.57 12.36
C TYR A 113 -6.01 -8.02 12.85
N ARG A 114 -5.27 -8.87 12.15
CA ARG A 114 -5.17 -10.29 12.48
C ARG A 114 -4.57 -10.52 13.87
N TYR A 115 -3.53 -9.78 14.23
CA TYR A 115 -2.88 -9.90 15.53
C TYR A 115 -3.88 -9.62 16.67
N GLN A 116 -4.64 -8.54 16.59
CA GLN A 116 -5.62 -8.18 17.61
C GLN A 116 -6.77 -9.20 17.70
N THR A 117 -7.35 -9.57 16.55
CA THR A 117 -8.49 -10.50 16.52
C THR A 117 -8.10 -11.93 16.88
N PHE A 118 -6.96 -12.42 16.38
CA PHE A 118 -6.56 -13.82 16.53
C PHE A 118 -5.69 -14.09 17.77
N VAL A 119 -4.78 -13.17 18.11
CA VAL A 119 -3.87 -13.35 19.26
C VAL A 119 -4.50 -12.79 20.53
N LYS A 120 -5.07 -11.58 20.47
CA LYS A 120 -5.67 -10.92 21.64
C LYS A 120 -7.15 -11.24 21.84
N GLY A 121 -7.85 -11.72 20.82
CA GLY A 121 -9.29 -12.01 20.91
C GLY A 121 -10.16 -10.75 21.00
N GLU A 122 -9.61 -9.58 20.68
CA GLU A 122 -10.33 -8.32 20.74
C GLU A 122 -10.98 -8.00 19.39
N PRO A 123 -12.28 -7.63 19.36
CA PRO A 123 -12.87 -7.10 18.14
C PRO A 123 -12.21 -5.77 17.81
N ILE A 124 -11.67 -5.65 16.60
CA ILE A 124 -11.14 -4.37 16.14
C ILE A 124 -12.28 -3.45 15.75
N LYS A 125 -12.25 -2.27 16.35
CA LYS A 125 -12.96 -1.09 15.90
C LYS A 125 -12.05 -0.32 14.93
N LEU A 126 -12.61 0.18 13.83
CA LEU A 126 -11.86 0.86 12.76
C LEU A 126 -10.95 1.99 13.29
N TYR A 127 -11.37 2.70 14.34
CA TYR A 127 -10.56 3.77 14.92
C TYR A 127 -9.21 3.29 15.49
N LYS A 128 -9.08 2.02 15.91
CA LYS A 128 -7.79 1.44 16.35
C LYS A 128 -6.79 1.30 15.19
N MET A 129 -7.23 1.49 13.95
CA MET A 129 -6.41 1.47 12.74
C MET A 129 -5.99 2.87 12.29
N ILE A 130 -6.62 3.93 12.83
CA ILE A 130 -6.31 5.33 12.50
C ILE A 130 -4.84 5.67 12.77
N PRO A 131 -4.22 5.28 13.91
CA PRO A 131 -2.80 5.61 14.15
C PRO A 131 -1.88 5.10 13.04
N TRP A 132 -2.16 3.90 12.50
CA TRP A 132 -1.38 3.37 11.38
C TRP A 132 -1.49 4.25 10.14
N ILE A 133 -2.66 4.79 9.85
CA ILE A 133 -2.87 5.72 8.72
C ILE A 133 -2.22 7.09 9.00
N LEU A 134 -2.21 7.55 10.25
CA LEU A 134 -1.64 8.84 10.63
C LEU A 134 -0.11 8.86 10.62
N ILE A 135 0.56 7.74 10.88
CA ILE A 135 2.03 7.65 10.85
C ILE A 135 2.64 8.09 9.51
N PRO A 136 2.23 7.55 8.34
CA PRO A 136 2.77 7.98 7.07
C PRO A 136 2.36 9.41 6.74
N ILE A 137 1.14 9.84 7.10
CA ILE A 137 0.70 11.24 6.94
C ILE A 137 1.66 12.17 7.68
N TRP A 138 1.93 11.88 8.95
CA TRP A 138 2.90 12.62 9.76
C TRP A 138 4.29 12.65 9.13
N ASN A 139 4.79 11.49 8.70
CA ASN A 139 6.10 11.37 8.06
C ASN A 139 6.19 12.27 6.81
N THR A 140 5.12 12.30 6.01
CA THR A 140 5.08 13.05 4.73
C THR A 140 4.83 14.54 4.90
N SER A 141 4.35 14.98 6.06
CA SER A 141 4.31 16.40 6.42
C SER A 141 5.72 17.00 6.50
N TRP A 142 6.75 16.22 6.84
CA TRP A 142 8.14 16.70 6.78
C TRP A 142 8.60 17.01 5.37
N ALA A 143 8.20 16.19 4.38
CA ALA A 143 8.42 16.50 2.98
C ALA A 143 7.72 17.80 2.58
N LEU A 144 6.52 18.08 3.09
CA LEU A 144 5.87 19.37 2.81
C LEU A 144 6.65 20.55 3.40
N MET A 145 7.29 20.39 4.57
CA MET A 145 8.10 21.45 5.16
C MET A 145 9.38 21.74 4.38
N THR A 146 10.02 20.71 3.79
CA THR A 146 11.16 20.93 2.88
C THR A 146 10.74 21.75 1.68
N VAL A 147 9.59 21.42 1.08
CA VAL A 147 9.01 22.15 -0.03
C VAL A 147 8.88 23.64 0.29
N TYR A 148 8.26 24.00 1.42
CA TYR A 148 8.05 25.41 1.78
C TYR A 148 9.36 26.18 1.99
N GLN A 149 10.40 25.54 2.52
CA GLN A 149 11.69 26.19 2.77
C GLN A 149 12.41 26.63 1.49
N PHE A 150 12.32 25.84 0.40
CA PHE A 150 13.16 26.03 -0.79
C PHE A 150 12.43 26.62 -2.01
N GLN A 151 11.10 26.77 -1.96
CA GLN A 151 10.30 27.41 -3.03
C GLN A 151 10.85 28.76 -3.55
N PRO A 152 11.34 29.69 -2.70
CA PRO A 152 11.80 31.00 -3.16
C PRO A 152 13.01 30.97 -4.11
N ARG A 153 13.82 29.91 -4.09
CA ARG A 153 15.07 29.78 -4.86
C ARG A 153 14.96 28.84 -6.06
N ARG A 154 13.74 28.41 -6.42
CA ARG A 154 13.49 27.33 -7.38
C ARG A 154 14.16 27.52 -8.75
N LEU A 155 14.19 28.74 -9.28
CA LEU A 155 14.68 29.00 -10.65
C LEU A 155 16.20 28.86 -10.76
N ASP A 156 16.92 29.12 -9.67
CA ASP A 156 18.37 28.97 -9.60
C ASP A 156 18.76 27.49 -9.69
N TYR A 157 17.91 26.60 -9.16
CA TYR A 157 18.16 25.16 -9.10
C TYR A 157 17.84 24.40 -10.40
N VAL A 158 17.06 24.97 -11.33
CA VAL A 158 16.70 24.26 -12.59
C VAL A 158 17.93 23.95 -13.44
N ASN A 159 18.95 24.82 -13.36
CA ASN A 159 20.17 24.63 -14.14
C ASN A 159 21.04 23.45 -13.65
N VAL A 160 20.71 22.86 -12.50
CA VAL A 160 21.36 21.66 -11.94
C VAL A 160 20.85 20.36 -12.59
N LEU A 161 19.72 20.43 -13.30
CA LEU A 161 19.15 19.28 -14.00
C LEU A 161 19.78 19.09 -15.38
N ASP A 162 20.02 17.84 -15.77
CA ASP A 162 20.49 17.51 -17.11
C ASP A 162 19.40 17.85 -18.15
N PRO A 163 19.63 18.82 -19.06
CA PRO A 163 18.67 19.22 -20.07
C PRO A 163 18.37 18.11 -21.10
N LYS A 164 19.23 17.10 -21.24
CA LYS A 164 18.96 15.94 -22.11
C LYS A 164 17.86 15.06 -21.55
N VAL A 165 17.79 14.94 -20.23
CA VAL A 165 16.78 14.13 -19.52
C VAL A 165 15.52 14.96 -19.26
N TRP A 166 15.69 16.25 -18.96
CA TRP A 166 14.61 17.16 -18.57
C TRP A 166 14.51 18.41 -19.47
N PRO A 167 14.27 18.24 -20.79
CA PRO A 167 14.27 19.36 -21.74
C PRO A 167 13.20 20.41 -21.44
N ASP A 168 12.10 20.01 -20.79
CA ASP A 168 10.97 20.88 -20.45
C ASP A 168 10.94 21.33 -18.98
N ALA A 169 11.99 21.09 -18.17
CA ALA A 169 12.01 21.43 -16.74
C ALA A 169 11.63 22.89 -16.47
N LYS A 170 12.12 23.82 -17.29
CA LYS A 170 11.84 25.27 -17.17
C LYS A 170 10.38 25.64 -17.43
N LYS A 171 9.66 24.81 -18.18
CA LYS A 171 8.24 25.05 -18.55
C LYS A 171 7.26 24.40 -17.58
N LYS A 172 7.73 23.43 -16.78
CA LYS A 172 6.91 22.70 -15.83
C LYS A 172 6.88 23.40 -14.48
N PHE A 173 5.75 23.27 -13.77
CA PHE A 173 5.76 23.57 -12.35
C PHE A 173 6.61 22.51 -11.66
N PHE A 174 7.57 22.96 -10.86
CA PHE A 174 8.33 22.08 -10.00
C PHE A 174 8.47 22.65 -8.61
N ILE A 175 8.54 21.73 -7.67
CA ILE A 175 8.89 21.99 -6.29
C ILE A 175 10.31 21.51 -6.05
N VAL A 176 11.12 22.29 -5.35
CA VAL A 176 12.47 21.88 -4.95
C VAL A 176 12.49 21.64 -3.45
N SER A 177 13.20 20.59 -3.06
CA SER A 177 13.56 20.27 -1.68
C SER A 177 15.05 19.96 -1.65
N ASP A 178 15.73 20.33 -0.58
CA ASP A 178 17.15 20.01 -0.38
C ASP A 178 17.28 18.91 0.70
N ALA A 179 18.00 17.84 0.38
CA ALA A 179 18.28 16.75 1.30
C ALA A 179 19.14 17.20 2.50
N GLU A 180 20.03 18.18 2.31
CA GLU A 180 20.90 18.69 3.37
C GLU A 180 20.17 19.63 4.33
N GLY A 181 19.03 20.16 3.90
CA GLY A 181 18.16 20.95 4.75
C GLY A 181 17.74 20.15 5.99
N VAL A 182 17.56 20.85 7.11
CA VAL A 182 17.11 20.25 8.38
C VAL A 182 15.86 19.37 8.15
N PHE A 183 14.88 19.87 7.40
CA PHE A 183 13.68 19.11 7.09
C PHE A 183 13.92 17.93 6.14
N GLY A 184 14.92 17.99 5.26
CA GLY A 184 15.27 16.91 4.34
C GLY A 184 15.89 15.74 5.08
N ASN A 185 16.80 16.04 6.01
CA ASN A 185 17.37 15.08 6.96
C ASN A 185 16.30 14.47 7.88
N ILE A 186 15.40 15.30 8.43
CA ILE A 186 14.28 14.80 9.25
C ILE A 186 13.40 13.86 8.43
N TYR A 187 13.02 14.24 7.20
CA TYR A 187 12.19 13.41 6.32
C TYR A 187 12.87 12.07 5.97
N GLY A 188 14.16 12.09 5.65
CA GLY A 188 14.94 10.88 5.37
C GLY A 188 15.00 9.95 6.60
N ALA A 189 15.33 10.51 7.76
CA ALA A 189 15.39 9.77 9.02
C ALA A 189 14.01 9.21 9.42
N SER A 190 12.94 10.00 9.29
CA SER A 190 11.58 9.56 9.62
C SER A 190 11.10 8.46 8.69
N CYS A 191 11.45 8.49 7.40
CA CYS A 191 11.21 7.36 6.48
C CYS A 191 11.93 6.09 6.93
N LEU A 192 13.23 6.19 7.24
CA LEU A 192 14.02 5.04 7.69
C LEU A 192 13.45 4.43 8.98
N ILE A 193 13.17 5.26 10.00
CA ILE A 193 12.62 4.83 11.29
C ILE A 193 11.23 4.20 11.07
N THR A 194 10.36 4.87 10.31
CA THR A 194 8.99 4.41 10.09
C THR A 194 8.99 3.06 9.39
N PHE A 195 9.69 2.91 8.26
CA PHE A 195 9.67 1.67 7.48
C PHE A 195 10.43 0.52 8.17
N SER A 196 11.54 0.80 8.84
CA SER A 196 12.26 -0.22 9.62
C SER A 196 11.44 -0.69 10.82
N GLY A 197 10.84 0.24 11.57
CA GLY A 197 9.96 -0.06 12.69
C GLY A 197 8.72 -0.85 12.25
N ALA A 198 8.10 -0.42 11.15
CA ALA A 198 7.00 -1.10 10.47
C ALA A 198 7.34 -2.56 10.11
N PHE A 199 8.51 -2.79 9.51
CA PHE A 199 8.98 -4.13 9.14
C PHE A 199 9.24 -5.00 10.37
N MET A 200 9.99 -4.49 11.37
CA MET A 200 10.27 -5.22 12.61
C MET A 200 8.99 -5.58 13.38
N PHE A 201 8.08 -4.62 13.51
CA PHE A 201 6.80 -4.83 14.19
C PHE A 201 5.93 -5.86 13.47
N SER A 202 5.99 -5.89 12.13
CA SER A 202 5.33 -6.92 11.34
C SER A 202 5.92 -8.31 11.59
N GLY A 203 7.25 -8.43 11.66
CA GLY A 203 7.91 -9.67 12.07
C GLY A 203 7.44 -10.17 13.43
N TYR A 204 7.37 -9.27 14.42
CA TYR A 204 6.82 -9.58 15.74
C TYR A 204 5.37 -10.09 15.69
N MET A 205 4.49 -9.42 14.94
CA MET A 205 3.09 -9.86 14.83
C MET A 205 2.96 -11.22 14.15
N ILE A 206 3.76 -11.49 13.10
CA ILE A 206 3.77 -12.78 12.40
C ILE A 206 4.18 -13.90 13.36
N THR A 207 5.27 -13.72 14.13
CA THR A 207 5.73 -14.76 15.06
C THR A 207 4.68 -15.05 16.13
N ARG A 208 4.03 -14.02 16.68
CA ARG A 208 2.94 -14.17 17.66
C ARG A 208 1.72 -14.90 17.07
N VAL A 209 1.30 -14.53 15.86
CA VAL A 209 0.19 -15.21 15.16
C VAL A 209 0.53 -16.68 14.91
N GLN A 210 1.74 -16.98 14.43
CA GLN A 210 2.18 -18.35 14.18
C GLN A 210 2.27 -19.18 15.46
N ALA A 211 2.81 -18.61 16.55
CA ALA A 211 2.87 -19.26 17.85
C ALA A 211 1.46 -19.61 18.36
N ARG A 212 0.51 -18.67 18.27
CA ARG A 212 -0.90 -18.91 18.64
C ARG A 212 -1.55 -19.98 17.78
N MET A 213 -1.26 -20.03 16.48
CA MET A 213 -1.76 -21.06 15.57
C MET A 213 -1.25 -22.47 15.93
N ARG A 214 0.00 -22.60 16.37
CA ARG A 214 0.59 -23.88 16.79
C ARG A 214 0.04 -24.35 18.14
N GLY A 215 -0.16 -23.44 19.08
CA GLY A 215 -0.63 -23.77 20.44
C GLY A 215 -2.12 -24.07 20.56
N ASN A 216 -2.96 -23.72 19.57
CA ASN A 216 -4.40 -23.87 19.67
C ASN A 216 -4.87 -25.26 19.18
N SER A 217 -4.74 -26.28 20.04
CA SER A 217 -5.15 -27.66 19.75
C SER A 217 -6.67 -27.78 19.51
N ASN A 218 -7.49 -27.00 20.23
CA ASN A 218 -8.96 -27.10 20.30
C ASN A 218 -9.74 -26.57 19.07
N VAL A 219 -9.05 -26.13 18.02
CA VAL A 219 -9.69 -25.58 16.82
C VAL A 219 -9.86 -26.67 15.76
N SER A 220 -11.04 -26.74 15.13
CA SER A 220 -11.32 -27.71 14.07
C SER A 220 -10.32 -27.61 12.91
N GLY A 221 -10.02 -28.74 12.27
CA GLY A 221 -9.06 -28.78 11.16
C GLY A 221 -9.43 -27.85 9.99
N LYS A 222 -10.74 -27.66 9.75
CA LYS A 222 -11.26 -26.73 8.73
C LYS A 222 -10.92 -25.29 9.07
N THR A 223 -11.13 -24.87 10.32
CA THR A 223 -10.80 -23.52 10.79
C THR A 223 -9.29 -23.30 10.78
N LYS A 224 -8.48 -24.28 11.20
CA LYS A 224 -7.01 -24.21 11.11
C LYS A 224 -6.54 -23.98 9.67
N LYS A 225 -7.09 -24.71 8.69
CA LYS A 225 -6.78 -24.53 7.27
C LYS A 225 -7.19 -23.13 6.75
N MET A 226 -8.36 -22.65 7.15
CA MET A 226 -8.83 -21.30 6.81
C MET A 226 -7.90 -20.23 7.38
N GLN A 227 -7.56 -20.33 8.67
CA GLN A 227 -6.63 -19.40 9.34
C GLN A 227 -5.24 -19.44 8.70
N ALA A 228 -4.73 -20.61 8.34
CA ALA A 228 -3.45 -20.75 7.66
C ALA A 228 -3.45 -20.08 6.28
N SER A 229 -4.53 -20.24 5.51
CA SER A 229 -4.69 -19.59 4.21
C SER A 229 -4.72 -18.08 4.35
N PHE A 230 -5.46 -17.56 5.33
CA PHE A 230 -5.46 -16.14 5.63
C PHE A 230 -4.05 -15.65 6.04
N ASN A 231 -3.25 -16.48 6.74
CA ASN A 231 -1.93 -16.05 7.22
C ASN A 231 -0.97 -15.89 6.05
N ARG A 232 -1.05 -16.81 5.09
CA ARG A 232 -0.27 -16.77 3.86
C ARG A 232 -0.58 -15.52 3.03
N ILE A 233 -1.85 -15.11 2.96
CA ILE A 233 -2.25 -13.88 2.27
C ILE A 233 -1.62 -12.66 2.93
N VAL A 234 -1.79 -12.52 4.25
CA VAL A 234 -1.27 -11.35 4.98
C VAL A 234 0.25 -11.28 4.89
N ILE A 235 0.95 -12.41 5.01
CA ILE A 235 2.41 -12.46 4.84
C ILE A 235 2.80 -12.12 3.40
N SER A 236 2.09 -12.67 2.40
CA SER A 236 2.34 -12.36 0.99
C SER A 236 2.15 -10.87 0.71
N GLN A 237 1.08 -10.25 1.20
CA GLN A 237 0.83 -8.82 1.04
C GLN A 237 1.90 -7.97 1.73
N LEU A 238 2.38 -8.38 2.91
CA LEU A 238 3.51 -7.72 3.56
C LEU A 238 4.79 -7.80 2.71
N LEU A 239 5.13 -8.99 2.20
CA LEU A 239 6.31 -9.15 1.35
C LEU A 239 6.19 -8.32 0.06
N LEU A 240 4.99 -8.27 -0.54
CA LEU A 240 4.72 -7.43 -1.71
C LEU A 240 4.85 -5.95 -1.37
N ALA A 241 4.33 -5.48 -0.24
CA ALA A 241 4.48 -4.10 0.21
C ALA A 241 5.95 -3.73 0.45
N VAL A 242 6.76 -4.66 0.98
CA VAL A 242 8.20 -4.46 1.12
C VAL A 242 8.87 -4.33 -0.26
N LEU A 243 8.66 -5.30 -1.15
CA LEU A 243 9.34 -5.37 -2.44
C LEU A 243 8.91 -4.27 -3.42
N LEU A 244 7.60 -3.99 -3.50
CA LEU A 244 7.01 -3.08 -4.47
C LEU A 244 6.79 -1.66 -3.92
N GLY A 245 6.82 -1.49 -2.59
CA GLY A 245 6.60 -0.20 -1.92
C GLY A 245 7.85 0.28 -1.16
N ILE A 246 8.17 -0.38 -0.05
CA ILE A 246 9.23 0.09 0.87
C ILE A 246 10.59 0.15 0.20
N THR A 247 11.05 -0.94 -0.41
CA THR A 247 12.38 -1.02 -1.03
C THR A 247 12.61 0.06 -2.09
N PRO A 248 11.72 0.28 -3.08
CA PRO A 248 11.92 1.34 -4.06
C PRO A 248 11.88 2.75 -3.44
N VAL A 249 10.99 3.01 -2.47
CA VAL A 249 10.94 4.30 -1.77
C VAL A 249 12.22 4.56 -0.98
N MET A 250 12.72 3.54 -0.27
CA MET A 250 14.00 3.64 0.43
C MET A 250 15.16 3.84 -0.53
N GLY A 251 15.12 3.24 -1.72
CA GLY A 251 16.11 3.50 -2.78
C GLY A 251 16.18 4.97 -3.16
N VAL A 252 15.03 5.62 -3.39
CA VAL A 252 14.93 7.05 -3.70
C VAL A 252 15.41 7.92 -2.52
N VAL A 253 15.01 7.59 -1.28
CA VAL A 253 15.46 8.33 -0.09
C VAL A 253 16.97 8.18 0.11
N THR A 254 17.53 6.98 -0.06
CA THR A 254 18.98 6.74 0.04
C THR A 254 19.73 7.48 -1.06
N GLU A 255 19.23 7.45 -2.30
CA GLU A 255 19.83 8.21 -3.42
C GLU A 255 19.89 9.71 -3.12
N MET A 256 18.76 10.26 -2.62
CA MET A 256 18.65 11.65 -2.21
C MET A 256 19.67 11.99 -1.11
N GLN A 257 19.79 11.16 -0.08
CA GLN A 257 20.71 11.37 1.05
C GLN A 257 22.19 11.21 0.66
N LEU A 258 22.49 10.28 -0.26
CA LEU A 258 23.84 10.06 -0.78
C LEU A 258 24.20 11.00 -1.95
N LYS A 259 23.28 11.91 -2.34
CA LYS A 259 23.45 12.87 -3.43
C LYS A 259 23.86 12.24 -4.75
N LEU A 260 23.38 11.03 -5.03
CA LEU A 260 23.71 10.38 -6.29
C LEU A 260 22.97 11.09 -7.44
N LYS A 261 23.61 11.19 -8.60
CA LYS A 261 23.02 11.73 -9.82
C LYS A 261 22.44 10.61 -10.65
N ASN A 262 21.33 10.00 -10.23
CA ASN A 262 20.67 8.97 -11.03
C ASN A 262 19.22 9.36 -11.36
N SER A 263 19.04 9.88 -12.57
CA SER A 263 17.72 10.31 -13.03
C SER A 263 16.67 9.19 -13.10
N ASN A 264 17.04 7.91 -12.99
CA ASN A 264 16.13 6.80 -13.30
C ASN A 264 15.52 6.08 -12.10
N VAL A 265 16.07 6.21 -10.88
CA VAL A 265 15.63 5.44 -9.71
C VAL A 265 14.17 5.75 -9.35
N HIS A 266 13.75 7.01 -9.48
CA HIS A 266 12.37 7.39 -9.20
C HIS A 266 11.37 6.78 -10.19
N PHE A 267 11.72 6.64 -11.48
CA PHE A 267 10.87 5.95 -12.47
C PHE A 267 10.73 4.47 -12.12
N VAL A 268 11.82 3.84 -11.66
CA VAL A 268 11.79 2.48 -11.10
C VAL A 268 10.84 2.44 -9.90
N MET A 269 10.95 3.40 -8.97
CA MET A 269 10.05 3.47 -7.81
C MET A 269 8.58 3.56 -8.22
N HIS A 270 8.22 4.49 -9.10
CA HIS A 270 6.84 4.66 -9.55
C HIS A 270 6.33 3.40 -10.25
N THR A 271 7.15 2.80 -11.11
CA THR A 271 6.80 1.56 -11.81
C THR A 271 6.49 0.46 -10.80
N PHE A 272 7.38 0.17 -9.86
CA PHE A 272 7.20 -0.88 -8.85
C PHE A 272 5.97 -0.62 -7.98
N MET A 273 5.81 0.60 -7.49
CA MET A 273 4.68 0.98 -6.66
C MET A 273 3.34 0.87 -7.41
N SER A 274 3.31 1.12 -8.72
CA SER A 274 2.10 0.98 -9.53
C SER A 274 1.61 -0.47 -9.64
N PHE A 275 2.50 -1.44 -9.47
CA PHE A 275 2.14 -2.87 -9.43
C PHE A 275 1.62 -3.32 -8.07
N LEU A 276 1.85 -2.56 -6.98
CA LEU A 276 1.44 -2.97 -5.63
C LEU A 276 -0.08 -3.21 -5.52
N PRO A 277 -0.97 -2.31 -5.99
CA PRO A 277 -2.43 -2.55 -6.02
C PRO A 277 -2.85 -3.80 -6.82
N VAL A 278 -2.14 -4.10 -7.91
CA VAL A 278 -2.37 -5.31 -8.71
C VAL A 278 -1.96 -6.55 -7.93
N ALA A 279 -0.76 -6.53 -7.35
CA ALA A 279 -0.21 -7.68 -6.64
C ALA A 279 -1.01 -8.01 -5.36
N ASN A 280 -1.46 -6.98 -4.63
CA ASN A 280 -2.28 -7.14 -3.42
C ASN A 280 -3.62 -7.82 -3.70
N SER A 281 -4.31 -7.34 -4.74
CA SER A 281 -5.60 -7.88 -5.14
C SER A 281 -5.47 -9.28 -5.74
N LEU A 282 -4.47 -9.50 -6.60
CA LEU A 282 -4.17 -10.81 -7.17
C LEU A 282 -3.77 -11.84 -6.11
N SER A 283 -2.96 -11.45 -5.11
CA SER A 283 -2.61 -12.33 -3.98
C SER A 283 -3.86 -12.80 -3.24
N THR A 284 -4.80 -11.88 -2.96
CA THR A 284 -6.09 -12.23 -2.33
C THR A 284 -6.88 -13.22 -3.17
N LEU A 285 -6.99 -12.98 -4.49
CA LEU A 285 -7.69 -13.85 -5.43
C LEU A 285 -7.02 -15.23 -5.57
N CYS A 286 -5.70 -15.30 -5.63
CA CYS A 286 -4.96 -16.54 -5.84
C CYS A 286 -5.00 -17.46 -4.61
N PHE A 287 -4.81 -16.91 -3.41
CA PHE A 287 -4.68 -17.69 -2.18
C PHE A 287 -6.02 -17.99 -1.50
N PHE A 288 -7.06 -17.19 -1.72
CA PHE A 288 -8.37 -17.43 -1.10
C PHE A 288 -9.35 -18.11 -2.06
N LYS A 289 -9.47 -19.44 -1.95
CA LYS A 289 -10.27 -20.29 -2.87
C LYS A 289 -11.69 -19.79 -3.10
N HIS A 290 -12.37 -19.30 -2.05
CA HIS A 290 -13.73 -18.74 -2.16
C HIS A 290 -13.78 -17.55 -3.13
N TYR A 291 -12.84 -16.62 -2.99
CA TYR A 291 -12.76 -15.42 -3.81
C TYR A 291 -12.35 -15.76 -5.23
N ARG A 292 -11.39 -16.67 -5.40
CA ARG A 292 -10.98 -17.20 -6.70
C ARG A 292 -12.14 -17.76 -7.51
N ARG A 293 -12.98 -18.58 -6.87
CA ARG A 293 -14.16 -19.18 -7.51
C ARG A 293 -15.13 -18.11 -7.99
N HIS A 294 -15.47 -17.15 -7.12
CA HIS A 294 -16.36 -16.06 -7.49
C HIS A 294 -15.79 -15.16 -8.59
N PHE A 295 -14.47 -14.95 -8.60
CA PHE A 295 -13.80 -14.20 -9.65
C PHE A 295 -13.86 -14.93 -11.00
N ILE A 296 -13.61 -16.25 -11.03
CA ILE A 296 -13.75 -17.06 -12.25
C ILE A 296 -15.21 -17.05 -12.74
N MET A 297 -16.18 -17.14 -11.83
CA MET A 297 -17.60 -17.03 -12.19
C MET A 297 -17.93 -15.65 -12.79
N LEU A 298 -17.34 -14.57 -12.27
CA LEU A 298 -17.49 -13.22 -12.81
C LEU A 298 -16.96 -13.15 -14.24
N LEU A 299 -15.75 -13.67 -14.49
CA LEU A 299 -15.11 -13.69 -15.81
C LEU A 299 -15.84 -14.55 -16.84
N THR A 300 -16.49 -15.63 -16.38
CA THR A 300 -17.19 -16.59 -17.25
C THR A 300 -18.69 -16.32 -17.36
N CYS A 301 -19.16 -15.18 -16.82
CA CYS A 301 -20.57 -14.82 -16.76
C CYS A 301 -21.46 -15.95 -16.18
N GLY A 302 -20.93 -16.70 -15.21
CA GLY A 302 -21.64 -17.81 -14.56
C GLY A 302 -21.75 -19.10 -15.38
N ARG A 303 -21.09 -19.19 -16.54
CA ARG A 303 -21.14 -20.40 -17.39
C ARG A 303 -20.42 -21.61 -16.79
N ILE A 304 -19.45 -21.39 -15.91
CA ILE A 304 -18.74 -22.47 -15.21
C ILE A 304 -19.31 -22.61 -13.80
N ASP A 305 -20.18 -23.60 -13.61
CA ASP A 305 -20.60 -24.00 -12.27
C ASP A 305 -19.49 -24.81 -11.61
N ILE A 306 -18.78 -24.20 -10.66
CA ILE A 306 -17.71 -24.86 -9.89
C ILE A 306 -18.36 -25.68 -8.75
N SER A 307 -19.30 -26.55 -9.10
CA SER A 307 -20.09 -27.38 -8.18
C SER A 307 -19.27 -28.53 -7.60
N GLY A 308 -18.16 -28.93 -8.24
CA GLY A 308 -17.28 -30.05 -7.87
C GLY A 308 -16.44 -29.89 -6.58
N GLY A 309 -16.85 -29.05 -5.64
CA GLY A 309 -16.19 -28.99 -4.33
C GLY A 309 -16.82 -28.02 -3.37
N SER A 310 -18.15 -27.87 -3.43
CA SER A 310 -18.93 -27.35 -2.33
C SER A 310 -18.98 -28.45 -1.27
N SER A 311 -17.94 -28.54 -0.44
CA SER A 311 -18.25 -28.77 0.96
C SER A 311 -19.02 -27.53 1.36
N ARG A 312 -20.36 -27.66 1.30
CA ARG A 312 -21.33 -26.74 1.87
C ARG A 312 -20.65 -26.19 3.13
N ILE A 313 -20.30 -24.90 3.11
CA ILE A 313 -19.91 -24.23 4.33
C ILE A 313 -21.25 -24.10 5.05
N ASP A 314 -21.68 -25.19 5.67
CA ASP A 314 -22.85 -25.23 6.52
C ASP A 314 -22.56 -24.24 7.63
N ALA A 315 -23.12 -23.04 7.46
CA ALA A 315 -23.02 -21.93 8.41
C ALA A 315 -23.61 -22.33 9.78
N THR A 316 -24.29 -23.47 9.85
CA THR A 316 -24.82 -24.12 11.05
C THR A 316 -23.75 -24.78 11.93
N ASP A 317 -22.57 -25.14 11.42
CA ASP A 317 -21.53 -25.81 12.24
C ASP A 317 -20.68 -24.84 13.07
N PHE A 318 -20.72 -23.54 12.76
CA PHE A 318 -19.93 -22.52 13.47
C PHE A 318 -20.70 -21.79 14.59
N SER A 319 -22.03 -21.91 14.65
CA SER A 319 -22.81 -21.29 15.74
C SER A 319 -22.70 -22.06 17.05
N LYS A 320 -22.30 -23.34 17.03
CA LYS A 320 -22.19 -24.19 18.23
C LYS A 320 -20.87 -24.06 18.99
N SER A 321 -19.81 -23.44 18.43
CA SER A 321 -18.51 -23.33 19.12
C SER A 321 -18.36 -22.07 19.99
N LYS A 322 -19.43 -21.33 20.27
CA LYS A 322 -19.39 -20.06 21.02
C LYS A 322 -19.94 -20.14 22.45
N ILE A 323 -20.18 -21.35 22.97
CA ILE A 323 -20.58 -21.57 24.38
C ILE A 323 -19.45 -22.35 25.05
N GLY A 324 -18.49 -21.63 25.62
CA GLY A 324 -17.31 -22.26 26.24
C GLY A 324 -16.22 -21.27 26.61
N SER A 325 -16.57 -20.10 27.16
CA SER A 325 -15.63 -19.24 27.87
C SER A 325 -16.14 -19.01 29.29
N GLN A 326 -16.09 -20.05 30.12
CA GLN A 326 -15.88 -19.85 31.55
C GLN A 326 -14.39 -19.56 31.73
N VAL A 327 -14.07 -18.27 31.85
CA VAL A 327 -12.80 -17.83 32.40
C VAL A 327 -12.98 -17.88 33.91
N SER A 328 -12.40 -18.88 34.57
CA SER A 328 -12.16 -18.80 36.01
C SER A 328 -11.02 -17.80 36.21
N ILE A 329 -11.33 -16.69 36.86
CA ILE A 329 -10.33 -15.79 37.41
C ILE A 329 -9.88 -16.42 38.73
N ALA A 330 -8.59 -16.74 38.82
CA ALA A 330 -7.86 -16.99 40.06
C ALA A 330 -6.73 -15.96 40.13
#